data_AF-R5KBC1-F1
#
_entry.id   AF-R5KBC1-F1
#
_cell.length_a   1.000
_cell.length_b   1.000
_cell.length_c   1.000
_cell.angle_alpha   90.00
_cell.angle_beta   90.00
_cell.angle_gamma   90.00
#
_symmetry.space_group_name_H-M   'P 1'
#
loop_
_entity.id
_entity.type
_entity.pdbx_description
1 polymer ?
#
loop_
_entity_poly.entity_id
_entity_poly.type
_entity_poly.pdbx_seq_one_letter_code
_entity_poly.pdbx_strand_id
1 'polypeptide(L)'
;MSGAKYDAFGTANGSFVIAGGATLRPYYYYKVEDCDVQIVWLIDINAQKGPNIVGRDLFVMCSDINGLLDECVYDNTKHYPLTTDEREELYEQNCISDINSAGGCFGKILNDNWEMKY
;
A
#
# COMPACT_ATOMS: atom_id res chain seq x y z
N MET A 1 -13.19 11.37 0.95
CA MET A 1 -11.82 11.40 1.49
C MET A 1 -11.50 12.82 1.92
N SER A 2 -11.44 13.09 3.24
CA SER A 2 -11.02 14.38 3.77
C SER A 2 -9.48 14.44 3.80
N GLY A 3 -8.89 15.61 3.55
CA GLY A 3 -7.43 15.80 3.45
C GLY A 3 -6.69 15.70 4.79
N ALA A 4 -6.84 14.59 5.50
CA ALA A 4 -6.16 14.32 6.75
C ALA A 4 -4.68 14.02 6.51
N LYS A 5 -3.83 14.41 7.48
CA LYS A 5 -2.43 13.97 7.51
C LYS A 5 -2.39 12.48 7.85
N TYR A 6 -1.71 11.70 7.03
CA TYR A 6 -1.45 10.29 7.29
C TYR A 6 -0.05 10.15 7.88
N ASP A 7 0.02 9.77 9.16
CA ASP A 7 1.27 9.65 9.95
C ASP A 7 1.39 8.26 10.57
N ALA A 8 1.43 7.23 9.73
CA ALA A 8 1.46 5.83 10.16
C ALA A 8 2.88 5.23 10.23
N PHE A 9 3.89 5.94 9.73
CA PHE A 9 5.21 5.35 9.46
C PHE A 9 6.36 5.96 10.26
N GLY A 10 6.08 6.94 11.14
CA GLY A 10 7.09 7.62 11.95
C GLY A 10 8.22 8.26 11.15
N THR A 11 9.24 8.76 11.85
CA THR A 11 10.48 9.29 11.26
C THR A 11 11.48 8.16 11.01
N ALA A 12 11.28 7.40 9.94
CA ALA A 12 12.24 6.37 9.51
C ALA A 12 13.18 6.88 8.38
N ASN A 13 14.48 6.61 8.51
CA ASN A 13 15.48 6.79 7.46
C ASN A 13 15.25 5.76 6.34
N GLY A 14 15.28 6.16 5.06
CA GLY A 14 15.19 5.23 3.92
C GLY A 14 14.12 5.53 2.86
N SER A 15 13.69 6.78 2.70
CA SER A 15 12.87 7.19 1.55
C SER A 15 13.73 7.61 0.37
N PHE A 16 13.33 7.22 -0.83
CA PHE A 16 14.03 7.52 -2.08
C PHE A 16 13.09 8.21 -3.06
N VAL A 17 13.55 9.25 -3.74
CA VAL A 17 12.86 9.82 -4.89
C VAL A 17 13.50 9.25 -6.15
N ILE A 18 12.72 8.59 -6.99
CA ILE A 18 13.21 8.05 -8.27
C ILE A 18 13.15 9.12 -9.35
N ALA A 19 13.83 8.89 -10.49
CA ALA A 19 13.89 9.84 -11.60
C ALA A 19 12.50 10.27 -12.12
N GLY A 20 11.45 9.45 -11.93
CA GLY A 20 10.07 9.78 -12.26
C GLY A 20 9.37 10.73 -11.28
N GLY A 21 10.01 11.12 -10.17
CA GLY A 21 9.44 12.00 -9.16
C GLY A 21 8.58 11.31 -8.09
N ALA A 22 8.32 10.01 -8.24
CA ALA A 22 7.69 9.22 -7.19
C ALA A 22 8.65 8.98 -6.01
N THR A 23 8.09 8.89 -4.82
CA THR A 23 8.79 8.51 -3.59
C THR A 23 8.49 7.05 -3.27
N LEU A 24 9.54 6.29 -2.97
CA LEU A 24 9.48 4.92 -2.48
C LEU A 24 10.04 4.90 -1.05
N ARG A 25 9.34 4.25 -0.13
CA ARG A 25 9.88 3.92 1.20
C ARG A 25 9.68 2.43 1.45
N PRO A 26 10.70 1.60 1.17
CA PRO A 26 10.70 0.22 1.62
C PRO A 26 10.91 0.17 3.14
N TYR A 27 10.24 -0.76 3.80
CA TYR A 27 10.63 -1.20 5.13
C TYR A 27 10.41 -2.72 5.27
N TYR A 28 11.29 -3.35 6.04
CA TYR A 28 11.22 -4.77 6.31
C TYR A 28 10.09 -5.06 7.29
N TYR A 29 9.23 -6.03 6.96
CA TYR A 29 8.22 -6.52 7.88
C TYR A 29 8.81 -7.68 8.69
N TYR A 30 8.99 -7.50 10.00
CA TYR A 30 9.75 -8.45 10.82
C TYR A 30 8.96 -9.68 11.27
N LYS A 31 7.65 -9.76 11.01
CA LYS A 31 6.79 -10.90 11.38
C LYS A 31 6.62 -11.87 10.20
N VAL A 32 7.74 -12.29 9.61
CA VAL A 32 7.78 -13.15 8.41
C VAL A 32 7.42 -14.61 8.74
N GLU A 33 7.46 -15.04 10.00
CA GLU A 33 7.17 -16.43 10.35
C GLU A 33 5.70 -16.80 10.13
N ASP A 34 4.79 -15.82 10.13
CA ASP A 34 3.35 -16.04 10.03
C ASP A 34 2.73 -15.52 8.72
N CYS A 35 3.41 -14.77 7.86
CA CYS A 35 2.82 -14.38 6.57
C CYS A 35 3.85 -14.25 5.45
N ASP A 36 3.37 -14.27 4.20
CA ASP A 36 4.23 -14.23 3.00
C ASP A 36 4.85 -12.84 2.74
N VAL A 37 4.56 -11.82 3.56
CA VAL A 37 5.06 -10.45 3.38
C VAL A 37 6.53 -10.33 3.77
N GLN A 38 7.38 -9.92 2.81
CA GLN A 38 8.80 -9.68 3.04
C GLN A 38 9.13 -8.19 3.17
N ILE A 39 8.65 -7.38 2.22
CA ILE A 39 8.90 -5.93 2.18
C ILE A 39 7.59 -5.21 2.01
N VAL A 40 7.39 -4.16 2.80
CA VAL A 40 6.29 -3.23 2.62
C VAL A 40 6.83 -1.97 1.96
N TRP A 41 6.09 -1.46 0.99
CA TRP A 41 6.43 -0.30 0.21
C TRP A 41 5.36 0.77 0.42
N LEU A 42 5.74 1.89 1.02
CA LEU A 42 4.94 3.11 0.93
C LEU A 42 5.33 3.85 -0.35
N ILE A 43 4.33 4.10 -1.19
CA ILE A 43 4.48 4.74 -2.48
C ILE A 43 3.76 6.07 -2.46
N ASP A 44 4.43 7.14 -2.88
CA ASP A 44 3.82 8.42 -3.18
C ASP A 44 4.23 8.87 -4.59
N ILE A 45 3.32 8.78 -5.56
CA ILE A 45 3.63 9.13 -6.96
C ILE A 45 3.62 10.63 -7.23
N ASN A 46 3.06 11.44 -6.33
CA ASN A 46 2.92 12.89 -6.52
C ASN A 46 3.95 13.68 -5.67
N ALA A 47 4.49 13.05 -4.62
CA ALA A 47 5.59 13.51 -3.80
C ALA A 47 5.42 14.99 -3.37
N GLN A 48 6.39 15.86 -3.69
CA GLN A 48 6.34 17.27 -3.28
C GLN A 48 5.32 18.12 -4.05
N LYS A 49 4.71 17.61 -5.12
CA LYS A 49 3.78 18.40 -5.95
C LYS A 49 2.44 18.60 -5.25
N GLY A 50 1.96 17.60 -4.51
CA GLY A 50 0.70 17.65 -3.78
C GLY A 50 -0.54 17.86 -4.68
N PRO A 51 -1.75 17.75 -4.12
CA PRO A 51 -2.06 17.01 -2.89
C PRO A 51 -1.75 15.51 -3.07
N ASN A 52 -1.35 14.83 -1.99
CA ASN A 52 -1.05 13.39 -2.00
C ASN A 52 -2.22 12.65 -1.33
N ILE A 53 -3.18 12.22 -2.13
CA ILE A 53 -4.43 11.62 -1.67
C ILE A 53 -4.23 10.12 -1.49
N VAL A 54 -4.62 9.58 -0.32
CA VAL A 54 -4.62 8.15 -0.04
C VAL A 54 -5.47 7.39 -1.08
N GLY A 55 -4.94 6.29 -1.59
CA GLY A 55 -5.59 5.47 -2.61
C GLY A 55 -5.58 6.04 -4.03
N ARG A 56 -4.98 7.22 -4.21
CA ARG A 56 -4.64 7.76 -5.53
C ARG A 56 -3.14 7.96 -5.66
N ASP A 57 -2.62 8.90 -4.90
CA ASP A 57 -1.22 9.29 -4.98
C ASP A 57 -0.37 8.52 -3.99
N LEU A 58 -0.96 8.24 -2.82
CA LEU A 58 -0.32 7.60 -1.67
C LEU A 58 -0.97 6.24 -1.37
N PHE A 59 -0.21 5.16 -1.43
CA PHE A 59 -0.71 3.82 -1.13
C PHE A 59 0.41 2.91 -0.65
N VAL A 60 0.02 1.82 0.01
CA VAL A 60 0.94 0.80 0.51
C VAL A 60 0.77 -0.46 -0.33
N MET A 61 1.88 -1.09 -0.70
CA MET A 61 1.90 -2.41 -1.33
C MET A 61 2.94 -3.29 -0.65
N CYS A 62 2.78 -4.61 -0.75
CA CYS A 62 3.69 -5.58 -0.17
C CYS A 62 4.29 -6.46 -1.27
N SER A 63 5.57 -6.82 -1.12
CA SER A 63 6.19 -7.86 -1.92
C SER A 63 6.37 -9.13 -1.11
N ASP A 64 6.03 -10.27 -1.71
CA ASP A 64 6.32 -11.58 -1.16
C ASP A 64 7.81 -11.95 -1.28
N ILE A 65 8.20 -13.11 -0.73
CA ILE A 65 9.57 -13.65 -0.82
C ILE A 65 10.05 -13.90 -2.25
N ASN A 66 9.13 -13.98 -3.23
CA ASN A 66 9.42 -14.18 -4.65
C ASN A 66 9.39 -12.85 -5.43
N GLY A 67 9.12 -11.73 -4.77
CA GLY A 67 9.02 -10.40 -5.37
C GLY A 67 7.68 -10.08 -6.04
N LEU A 68 6.66 -10.92 -5.86
CA LEU A 68 5.29 -10.63 -6.30
C LEU A 68 4.73 -9.46 -5.49
N LEU A 69 4.30 -8.40 -6.18
CA LEU A 69 3.66 -7.24 -5.57
C LEU A 69 2.16 -7.42 -5.48
N ASP A 70 1.60 -7.21 -4.30
CA ASP A 70 0.17 -7.28 -4.04
C ASP A 70 -0.22 -6.37 -2.86
N GLU A 71 -1.50 -6.32 -2.51
CA GLU A 71 -1.99 -5.66 -1.30
C GLU A 71 -1.36 -6.29 -0.05
N CYS A 72 -1.11 -5.49 0.98
CA CYS A 72 -0.57 -5.98 2.22
C CYS A 72 -1.61 -6.76 3.01
N VAL A 73 -1.31 -8.03 3.28
CA VAL A 73 -2.10 -8.86 4.19
C VAL A 73 -1.20 -9.38 5.32
N TYR A 74 -1.64 -9.15 6.55
CA TYR A 74 -0.93 -9.58 7.76
C TYR A 74 -1.71 -10.71 8.44
N ASP A 75 -2.19 -11.65 7.63
CA ASP A 75 -2.98 -12.82 8.00
C ASP A 75 -2.29 -14.07 7.45
N ASN A 76 -2.08 -15.07 8.32
CA ASN A 76 -1.36 -16.30 7.99
C ASN A 76 -2.18 -17.31 7.18
N THR A 77 -3.46 -17.05 6.98
CA THR A 77 -4.36 -17.87 6.17
C THR A 77 -4.46 -17.39 4.72
N LYS A 78 -3.83 -16.26 4.40
CA LYS A 78 -3.87 -15.60 3.09
C LYS A 78 -2.50 -15.73 2.43
N HIS A 79 -2.50 -16.10 1.15
CA HIS A 79 -1.29 -16.33 0.37
C HIS A 79 -1.35 -15.55 -0.93
N TYR A 80 -0.19 -15.06 -1.37
CA TYR A 80 -0.11 -14.33 -2.63
C TYR A 80 -0.11 -15.27 -3.85
N PRO A 81 -0.70 -14.85 -5.00
CA PRO A 81 -1.46 -13.62 -5.20
C PRO A 81 -2.83 -13.68 -4.51
N LEU A 82 -3.26 -12.54 -3.95
CA LEU A 82 -4.61 -12.41 -3.42
C LEU A 82 -5.64 -12.49 -4.55
N THR A 83 -6.79 -13.03 -4.23
CA THR A 83 -7.96 -13.02 -5.12
C THR A 83 -8.54 -11.60 -5.23
N THR A 84 -9.34 -11.39 -6.28
CA THR A 84 -10.09 -10.13 -6.45
C THR A 84 -10.94 -9.83 -5.23
N ASP A 85 -11.67 -10.82 -4.71
CA ASP A 85 -12.58 -10.64 -3.58
C ASP A 85 -11.84 -10.28 -2.29
N GLU A 86 -10.68 -10.91 -2.03
CA GLU A 86 -9.84 -10.59 -0.86
C GLU A 86 -9.31 -9.15 -0.91
N ARG A 87 -8.93 -8.68 -2.09
CA ARG A 87 -8.50 -7.30 -2.29
C ARG A 87 -9.65 -6.30 -2.09
N GLU A 88 -10.85 -6.62 -2.58
CA GLU A 88 -12.04 -5.77 -2.36
C GLU A 88 -12.43 -5.74 -0.88
N GLU A 89 -12.36 -6.87 -0.18
CA GLU A 89 -12.59 -6.94 1.27
C GLU A 89 -11.61 -6.03 2.04
N LEU A 90 -10.31 -6.10 1.72
CA LEU A 90 -9.30 -5.24 2.33
C LEU A 90 -9.50 -3.76 2.00
N TYR A 91 -9.97 -3.45 0.78
CA TYR A 91 -10.30 -2.09 0.36
C TYR A 91 -11.44 -1.50 1.18
N GLU A 92 -12.55 -2.24 1.34
CA GLU A 92 -13.70 -1.81 2.13
C GLU A 92 -13.35 -1.67 3.62
N GLN A 93 -12.59 -2.62 4.17
CA GLN A 93 -12.21 -2.63 5.57
C GLN A 93 -11.22 -1.50 5.92
N ASN A 94 -10.32 -1.14 5.01
CA ASN A 94 -9.20 -0.26 5.34
C ASN A 94 -9.14 1.06 4.55
N CYS A 95 -9.23 1.00 3.22
CA CYS A 95 -8.93 2.15 2.37
C CYS A 95 -10.03 3.22 2.43
N ILE A 96 -11.29 2.79 2.40
CA ILE A 96 -12.46 3.69 2.43
C ILE A 96 -13.18 3.74 3.77
N SER A 97 -12.66 3.04 4.79
CA SER A 97 -13.18 3.15 6.14
C SER A 97 -12.60 4.38 6.87
N ASP A 98 -13.19 4.73 8.00
CA ASP A 98 -12.80 5.91 8.78
C ASP A 98 -11.47 5.75 9.55
N ILE A 99 -10.70 4.69 9.28
CA ILE A 99 -9.47 4.36 10.04
C ILE A 99 -8.21 5.10 9.56
N ASN A 100 -8.33 5.98 8.55
CA ASN A 100 -7.21 6.74 7.97
C ASN A 100 -6.00 5.83 7.66
N SER A 101 -6.22 4.76 6.88
CA SER A 101 -5.19 3.80 6.47
C SER A 101 -4.84 3.97 5.01
N ALA A 102 -3.55 3.86 4.66
CA ALA A 102 -3.10 3.75 3.27
C ALA A 102 -3.03 2.28 2.78
N GLY A 103 -3.35 1.31 3.66
CA GLY A 103 -3.50 -0.11 3.32
C GLY A 103 -4.90 -0.41 2.79
N GLY A 104 -5.01 -1.48 1.99
CA GLY A 104 -6.24 -1.89 1.30
C GLY A 104 -6.49 -1.17 -0.02
N CYS A 105 -5.81 -0.04 -0.28
CA CYS A 105 -6.05 0.73 -1.49
C CYS A 105 -5.37 0.13 -2.74
N PHE A 106 -4.21 -0.51 -2.58
CA PHE A 106 -3.45 -1.02 -3.71
C PHE A 106 -4.14 -2.23 -4.35
N GLY A 107 -4.77 -3.08 -3.53
CA GLY A 107 -5.58 -4.19 -4.02
C GLY A 107 -6.67 -3.73 -4.99
N LYS A 108 -7.32 -2.59 -4.70
CA LYS A 108 -8.31 -1.99 -5.60
C LYS A 108 -7.71 -1.49 -6.90
N ILE A 109 -6.58 -0.79 -6.84
CA ILE A 109 -5.84 -0.31 -8.02
C ILE A 109 -5.43 -1.49 -8.92
N LEU A 110 -4.98 -2.60 -8.33
CA LEU A 110 -4.64 -3.81 -9.08
C LEU A 110 -5.88 -4.44 -9.75
N ASN A 111 -6.99 -4.58 -9.02
CA ASN A 111 -8.24 -5.11 -9.57
C ASN A 111 -8.77 -4.26 -10.74
N ASP A 112 -8.58 -2.94 -10.67
CA ASP A 112 -9.02 -2.00 -11.70
C ASP A 112 -7.98 -1.83 -12.82
N ASN A 113 -6.97 -2.70 -12.93
CA ASN A 113 -5.90 -2.65 -13.94
C ASN A 113 -5.17 -1.29 -14.00
N TRP A 114 -4.88 -0.71 -12.84
CA TRP A 114 -4.27 0.61 -12.71
C TRP A 114 -5.12 1.78 -13.23
N GLU A 115 -6.40 1.55 -13.56
CA GLU A 115 -7.35 2.61 -13.85
C GLU A 115 -7.86 3.21 -12.54
N MET A 116 -7.39 4.41 -12.20
CA MET A 116 -7.92 5.13 -11.05
C MET A 116 -9.16 5.93 -11.45
N LYS A 117 -10.34 5.41 -11.11
CA LYS A 117 -11.63 6.06 -11.34
C LYS A 117 -11.95 6.96 -10.15
N TYR A 118 -11.76 8.26 -10.34
CA TYR A 118 -12.00 9.31 -9.34
C TYR A 118 -13.48 9.67 -9.21
#